data_AF-A0A369QX77-F1
#
_entry.id   AF-A0A369QX77-F1
#
_cell.length_a   1.000
_cell.length_b   1.000
_cell.length_c   1.000
_cell.angle_alpha   90.00
_cell.angle_beta   90.00
_cell.angle_gamma   90.00
#
_symmetry.space_group_name_H-M   'P 1'
#
loop_
_entity.id
_entity.type
_entity.pdbx_description
1 polymer ?
#
loop_
_entity_poly.entity_id
_entity_poly.type
_entity_poly.pdbx_seq_one_letter_code
_entity_poly.pdbx_strand_id
1 'polypeptide(L)'
;MITLDDIEDMTDLTRAEIEAIAEHEHMGEGDAALFGDYVMHIHHGPARVQQMICEDIRTSLRKDDLPHARTLFEVLRRFMAAHPDAARGASPN
;
A
#
# COMPACT_ATOMS: atom_id res chain seq x y z
N MET A 1 26.11 -5.46 3.86
CA MET A 1 25.21 -4.38 4.29
C MET A 1 23.92 -4.60 3.55
N ILE A 2 22.79 -4.64 4.24
CA ILE A 2 21.47 -4.82 3.61
C ILE A 2 21.08 -3.48 2.98
N THR A 3 20.64 -3.53 1.72
CA THR A 3 20.17 -2.37 0.94
C THR A 3 18.64 -2.27 0.96
N LEU A 4 18.07 -1.18 0.44
CA LEU A 4 16.62 -1.06 0.30
C LEU A 4 16.07 -2.15 -0.62
N ASP A 5 16.76 -2.42 -1.73
CA ASP A 5 16.40 -3.49 -2.67
C ASP A 5 16.35 -4.86 -1.98
N ASP A 6 17.30 -5.15 -1.08
CA ASP A 6 17.28 -6.40 -0.30
C ASP A 6 16.09 -6.48 0.67
N ILE A 7 15.58 -5.33 1.17
CA ILE A 7 14.41 -5.28 2.06
C ILE A 7 13.14 -5.46 1.26
N GLU A 8 13.02 -4.80 0.10
CA GLU A 8 11.87 -4.93 -0.79
C GLU A 8 11.67 -6.39 -1.25
N ASP A 9 12.76 -7.08 -1.62
CA ASP A 9 12.75 -8.49 -2.03
C ASP A 9 12.34 -9.47 -0.93
N MET A 10 12.34 -9.03 0.34
CA MET A 10 11.94 -9.83 1.49
C MET A 10 10.47 -9.64 1.89
N THR A 11 9.76 -8.69 1.29
CA THR A 11 8.34 -8.42 1.57
C THR A 11 7.45 -8.97 0.47
N ASP A 12 6.20 -9.31 0.80
CA ASP A 12 5.17 -9.63 -0.20
C ASP A 12 4.63 -8.38 -0.94
N LEU A 13 5.32 -7.24 -0.82
CA LEU A 13 4.93 -5.94 -1.38
C LEU A 13 5.91 -5.51 -2.47
N THR A 14 5.37 -4.92 -3.53
CA THR A 14 6.15 -4.28 -4.58
C THR A 14 6.60 -2.88 -4.13
N ARG A 15 7.67 -2.35 -4.76
CA ARG A 15 8.14 -0.99 -4.49
C ARG A 15 7.03 0.07 -4.58
N ALA A 16 6.15 -0.04 -5.57
CA ALA A 16 5.06 0.93 -5.73
C ALA A 16 4.01 0.83 -4.61
N GLU A 17 3.83 -0.34 -4.01
CA GLU A 17 2.98 -0.52 -2.83
C GLU A 17 3.65 0.02 -1.57
N ILE A 18 4.97 -0.17 -1.43
CA ILE A 18 5.78 0.41 -0.35
C ILE A 18 5.78 1.94 -0.42
N GLU A 19 5.98 2.52 -1.60
CA GLU A 19 5.90 3.96 -1.85
C GLU A 19 4.52 4.52 -1.46
N ALA A 20 3.43 3.81 -1.81
CA ALA A 20 2.08 4.21 -1.43
C ALA A 20 1.87 4.19 0.10
N ILE A 21 2.38 3.18 0.80
CA ILE A 21 2.33 3.10 2.27
C ILE A 21 3.17 4.22 2.90
N ALA A 22 4.37 4.47 2.37
CA ALA A 22 5.28 5.51 2.84
C ALA A 22 4.64 6.90 2.73
N GLU A 23 3.97 7.17 1.61
CA GLU A 23 3.22 8.41 1.38
C GLU A 23 2.10 8.57 2.40
N HIS A 24 1.26 7.52 2.57
CA HIS A 24 0.07 7.54 3.43
C HIS A 24 0.42 7.80 4.90
N GLU A 25 1.40 7.06 5.42
CA GLU A 25 1.79 7.10 6.83
C GLU A 25 2.87 8.17 7.11
N HIS A 26 3.30 8.90 6.08
CA HIS A 26 4.33 9.93 6.14
C HIS A 26 5.65 9.44 6.75
N MET A 27 6.12 8.28 6.29
CA MET A 27 7.35 7.64 6.75
C MET A 27 8.32 7.35 5.58
N GLY A 28 9.56 6.96 5.89
CA GLY A 28 10.54 6.58 4.87
C GLY A 28 10.24 5.21 4.26
N GLU A 29 10.66 4.96 3.02
CA GLU A 29 10.40 3.70 2.29
C GLU A 29 10.90 2.45 3.03
N GLY A 30 12.07 2.52 3.69
CA GLY A 30 12.58 1.40 4.48
C GLY A 30 11.70 1.06 5.70
N ASP A 31 11.16 2.07 6.37
CA ASP A 31 10.22 1.89 7.48
C ASP A 31 8.86 1.40 6.97
N ALA A 32 8.41 1.91 5.82
CA ALA A 32 7.18 1.50 5.15
C ALA A 32 7.23 0.05 4.67
N ALA A 33 8.38 -0.42 4.19
CA ALA A 33 8.57 -1.82 3.80
C ALA A 33 8.40 -2.74 5.01
N LEU A 34 9.05 -2.43 6.13
CA LEU A 34 8.93 -3.20 7.37
C LEU A 34 7.51 -3.14 7.96
N PHE A 35 6.91 -1.94 7.98
CA PHE A 35 5.55 -1.74 8.45
C PHE A 35 4.54 -2.48 7.57
N GLY A 36 4.67 -2.36 6.26
CA GLY A 36 3.83 -3.04 5.28
C GLY A 36 3.90 -4.55 5.44
N ASP A 37 5.10 -5.12 5.49
CA ASP A 37 5.30 -6.56 5.73
C ASP A 37 4.66 -7.02 7.05
N TYR A 38 4.88 -6.29 8.14
CA TYR A 38 4.22 -6.57 9.42
C TYR A 38 2.69 -6.51 9.30
N VAL A 39 2.16 -5.48 8.64
CA VAL A 39 0.72 -5.31 8.45
C VAL A 39 0.15 -6.49 7.64
N MET A 40 0.83 -6.95 6.60
CA MET A 40 0.38 -8.10 5.79
C MET A 40 0.22 -9.39 6.61
N HIS A 41 0.95 -9.53 7.71
CA HIS A 41 0.91 -10.72 8.57
C HIS A 41 -0.09 -10.64 9.75
N ILE A 42 -0.79 -9.52 9.94
CA ILE A 42 -1.82 -9.40 10.98
C ILE A 42 -3.24 -9.62 10.42
N HIS A 43 -4.19 -9.88 11.31
CA HIS A 43 -5.58 -10.10 10.92
C HIS A 43 -6.16 -8.87 10.21
N HIS A 44 -6.75 -9.07 9.03
CA HIS A 44 -7.21 -8.00 8.11
C HIS A 44 -6.12 -7.05 7.59
N GLY A 45 -4.84 -7.46 7.68
CA GLY A 45 -3.69 -6.73 7.18
C GLY A 45 -3.82 -6.22 5.74
N PRO A 46 -4.05 -7.12 4.76
CA PRO A 46 -4.21 -6.73 3.37
C PRO A 46 -5.36 -5.74 3.15
N ALA A 47 -6.45 -5.87 3.90
CA ALA A 47 -7.57 -4.93 3.83
C ALA A 47 -7.20 -3.53 4.35
N ARG A 48 -6.31 -3.45 5.35
CA ARG A 48 -5.79 -2.17 5.84
C ARG A 48 -4.91 -1.48 4.79
N VAL A 49 -4.00 -2.20 4.14
CA VAL A 49 -3.17 -1.64 3.04
C VAL A 49 -4.06 -1.17 1.89
N GLN A 50 -5.06 -1.96 1.51
CA GLN A 50 -6.06 -1.57 0.52
C GLN A 50 -6.78 -0.27 0.89
N GLN A 51 -7.13 -0.10 2.16
CA GLN A 51 -7.81 1.08 2.66
C GLN A 51 -6.92 2.33 2.55
N MET A 52 -5.64 2.23 2.94
CA MET A 52 -4.65 3.31 2.83
C MET A 52 -4.59 3.84 1.38
N ILE A 53 -4.38 2.93 0.42
CA ILE A 53 -4.30 3.29 -1.00
C ILE A 53 -5.61 3.94 -1.49
N CYS A 54 -6.77 3.42 -1.05
CA CYS A 54 -8.07 4.00 -1.41
C CYS A 54 -8.28 5.41 -0.82
N GLU A 55 -7.79 5.66 0.39
CA GLU A 55 -7.85 6.97 1.03
C GLU A 55 -6.97 7.99 0.31
N ASP A 56 -5.79 7.59 -0.14
CA ASP A 56 -4.91 8.46 -0.93
C ASP A 56 -5.46 8.76 -2.31
N ILE A 57 -6.06 7.77 -2.99
CA ILE A 57 -6.78 8.02 -4.24
C ILE A 57 -7.87 9.07 -4.03
N ARG A 58 -8.67 8.96 -2.96
CA ARG A 58 -9.71 9.95 -2.64
C ARG A 58 -9.10 11.33 -2.35
N THR A 59 -7.97 11.37 -1.66
CA THR A 59 -7.26 12.62 -1.35
C THR A 59 -6.73 13.29 -2.62
N SER A 60 -6.09 12.55 -3.51
CA SER A 60 -5.58 13.03 -4.79
C SER A 60 -6.71 13.54 -5.69
N LEU A 61 -7.83 12.80 -5.77
CA LEU A 61 -9.02 13.26 -6.50
C LEU A 61 -9.60 14.56 -5.93
N ARG A 62 -9.61 14.74 -4.59
CA ARG A 62 -10.08 15.99 -3.96
C ARG A 62 -9.16 17.19 -4.22
N LYS A 63 -7.90 16.93 -4.54
CA LYS A 63 -6.89 17.95 -4.87
C LYS A 63 -6.77 18.22 -6.38
N ASP A 64 -7.62 17.60 -7.20
CA ASP A 64 -7.52 17.58 -8.66
C ASP A 64 -6.19 17.02 -9.21
N ASP A 65 -5.47 16.22 -8.41
CA ASP A 65 -4.25 15.53 -8.82
C ASP A 65 -4.60 14.18 -9.51
N LEU A 66 -5.16 14.30 -10.70
CA LEU A 66 -5.55 13.15 -11.53
C LEU A 66 -4.36 12.25 -11.93
N PRO A 67 -3.17 12.79 -12.26
CA PRO A 67 -2.01 11.95 -12.55
C PRO A 67 -1.65 11.05 -11.37
N HIS A 68 -1.58 11.61 -10.15
CA HIS A 68 -1.24 10.82 -8.97
C HIS A 68 -2.33 9.79 -8.62
N ALA A 69 -3.60 10.20 -8.68
CA ALA A 69 -4.73 9.28 -8.48
C ALA A 69 -4.70 8.09 -9.44
N ARG A 70 -4.26 8.29 -10.70
CA ARG A 70 -4.09 7.20 -11.67
C ARG A 70 -2.96 6.26 -11.25
N THR A 71 -1.82 6.78 -10.83
CA THR A 71 -0.70 5.96 -10.33
C THR A 71 -1.14 5.07 -9.18
N LEU A 72 -1.78 5.66 -8.16
CA LEU A 72 -2.29 4.91 -7.01
C LEU A 72 -3.37 3.88 -7.40
N PHE A 73 -4.21 4.18 -8.39
CA PHE A 73 -5.19 3.22 -8.90
C PHE A 73 -4.52 2.00 -9.57
N GLU A 74 -3.43 2.20 -10.30
CA GLU A 74 -2.66 1.10 -10.87
C GLU A 74 -1.99 0.23 -9.81
N VAL A 75 -1.48 0.85 -8.74
CA VAL A 75 -0.96 0.17 -7.54
C VAL A 75 -2.06 -0.67 -6.90
N LEU A 76 -3.21 -0.05 -6.58
CA LEU A 76 -4.36 -0.72 -6.00
C LEU A 76 -4.81 -1.92 -6.84
N ARG A 77 -4.87 -1.77 -8.16
CA ARG A 77 -5.30 -2.86 -9.06
C ARG A 77 -4.35 -4.06 -8.98
N ARG A 78 -3.03 -3.82 -8.93
CA ARG A 78 -2.02 -4.89 -8.80
C ARG A 78 -2.13 -5.55 -7.42
N PHE A 79 -2.19 -4.74 -6.37
CA PHE A 79 -2.33 -5.21 -4.99
C PHE A 79 -3.56 -6.12 -4.83
N MET A 80 -4.72 -5.70 -5.33
CA MET A 80 -5.97 -6.49 -5.27
C MET A 80 -5.91 -7.79 -6.08
N ALA A 81 -5.08 -7.85 -7.12
CA ALA A 81 -4.87 -9.08 -7.89
C ALA A 81 -3.98 -10.08 -7.14
N ALA A 82 -2.99 -9.59 -6.39
CA ALA A 82 -2.12 -10.39 -5.54
C ALA A 82 -2.81 -10.81 -4.22
N HIS A 83 -3.69 -9.96 -3.68
CA HIS A 83 -4.38 -10.15 -2.39
C HIS A 83 -5.91 -10.03 -2.53
N PRO A 84 -6.61 -11.01 -3.12
CA PRO A 84 -8.07 -10.93 -3.32
C PRO A 84 -8.88 -10.88 -2.02
N ASP A 85 -8.31 -11.35 -0.92
CA ASP A 85 -8.88 -11.32 0.42
C ASP A 85 -8.90 -9.92 1.05
N ALA A 86 -8.07 -9.00 0.56
CA ALA A 86 -8.11 -7.58 0.95
C ALA A 86 -9.51 -6.96 0.74
N ALA A 87 -10.26 -7.44 -0.26
CA ALA A 87 -11.64 -7.00 -0.51
C ALA A 87 -12.61 -7.35 0.63
N ARG A 88 -12.33 -8.43 1.38
CA ARG A 88 -13.27 -9.01 2.35
C ARG A 88 -13.18 -8.33 3.72
N GLY A 89 -12.03 -7.75 4.06
CA GLY A 89 -11.82 -7.04 5.34
C GLY A 89 -12.22 -5.57 5.33
N ALA A 90 -12.47 -4.97 4.16
CA ALA A 90 -12.85 -3.55 4.03
C ALA A 90 -14.31 -3.23 4.39
N SER A 91 -15.06 -4.21 4.92
CA SER A 91 -16.41 -3.96 5.43
C SER A 91 -16.31 -3.11 6.71
N PRO A 92 -16.95 -1.92 6.77
CA PRO A 92 -16.92 -1.11 7.97
C PRO A 92 -17.72 -1.80 9.07
N ASN A 93 -17.11 -1.99 10.25
CA ASN A 93 -17.83 -2.16 11.51
C ASN A 93 -18.28 -0.78 12.01
#